data_AF-A0A1F9PQA9-F1
#
_entry.id   AF-A0A1F9PQA9-F1
#
_cell.length_a   1.000
_cell.length_b   1.000
_cell.length_c   1.000
_cell.angle_alpha   90.00
_cell.angle_beta   90.00
_cell.angle_gamma   90.00
#
_symmetry.space_group_name_H-M   'P 1'
#
loop_
_entity.id
_entity.type
_entity.pdbx_description
1 polymer ?
#
loop_
_entity_poly.entity_id
_entity_poly.type
_entity_poly.pdbx_seq_one_letter_code
_entity_poly.pdbx_strand_id
1 'polypeptide(L)'
;MTFLLGLTYLAFTPPFQVPDEHTHFQRSFQVSQGTIRGVKQDNQVGGFLPKTVIQDLAFFPHLAGKRQIQTSYGEWRQNLRESRPLTALHLSEQAFGHFPNTVLYSPVPYLPQALGINLAKGLALNTLEALYLSRFLTLLASVALLAASFSLCAFSVRLRLTLFLLATMPMSIFLLASTSADALTISLALVTAALCIRLTQQWSARLFIWLLVSAVLLSLCKICYLLVPLAGLPAVWQAPLRRHRKVVAAAALVAVAVLPALAWNALTTTLFVPSLLDYRVDPRRQLHYVLSNR
;
A
#
# COMPACT_ATOMS: atom_id res chain seq x y z
N MET A 1 16.53 -13.51 -4.65
CA MET A 1 16.56 -13.55 -3.17
C MET A 1 15.27 -13.00 -2.57
N THR A 2 14.88 -11.74 -2.81
CA THR A 2 13.65 -11.14 -2.27
C THR A 2 12.40 -11.99 -2.53
N PHE A 3 12.25 -12.55 -3.74
CA PHE A 3 11.13 -13.44 -4.05
C PHE A 3 11.11 -14.71 -3.18
N LEU A 4 12.25 -15.41 -3.06
CA LEU A 4 12.34 -16.63 -2.27
C LEU A 4 12.09 -16.37 -0.78
N LEU A 5 12.71 -15.34 -0.21
CA LEU A 5 12.48 -14.94 1.17
C LEU A 5 11.04 -14.48 1.39
N GLY A 6 10.45 -13.77 0.42
CA GLY A 6 9.05 -13.38 0.44
C GLY A 6 8.10 -14.58 0.43
N LEU A 7 8.39 -15.63 -0.34
CA LEU A 7 7.62 -16.88 -0.30
C LEU A 7 7.73 -17.55 1.07
N THR A 8 8.90 -17.53 1.70
CA THR A 8 9.06 -18.01 3.08
C THR A 8 8.17 -17.22 4.04
N TYR A 9 8.22 -15.88 4.01
CA TYR A 9 7.33 -15.07 4.84
C TYR A 9 5.85 -15.32 4.53
N LEU A 10 5.47 -15.45 3.26
CA LEU A 10 4.09 -15.75 2.87
C LEU A 10 3.62 -17.08 3.46
N ALA A 11 4.45 -18.12 3.42
CA ALA A 11 4.11 -19.45 3.92
C ALA A 11 4.06 -19.53 5.45
N PHE A 12 4.98 -18.86 6.14
CA PHE A 12 5.13 -18.98 7.59
C PHE A 12 4.45 -17.87 8.39
N THR A 13 4.02 -16.78 7.77
CA THR A 13 3.27 -15.73 8.45
C THR A 13 1.79 -16.11 8.52
N PRO A 14 1.23 -16.35 9.72
CA PRO A 14 -0.20 -16.65 9.82
C PRO A 14 -1.06 -15.46 9.38
N PRO A 15 -2.37 -15.68 9.13
CA PRO A 15 -3.28 -14.62 8.74
C PRO A 15 -3.28 -13.46 9.74
N PHE A 16 -3.26 -12.23 9.22
CA PHE A 16 -3.46 -10.99 9.99
C PHE A 16 -2.41 -10.67 11.06
N GLN A 17 -1.20 -11.26 10.97
CA GLN A 17 -0.07 -10.94 11.84
C GLN A 17 0.85 -9.85 11.28
N VAL A 18 0.66 -9.45 10.02
CA VAL A 18 1.35 -8.29 9.48
C VAL A 18 0.67 -7.02 10.03
N PRO A 19 1.41 -5.94 10.36
CA PRO A 19 0.83 -4.70 10.84
C PRO A 19 -0.35 -4.21 9.98
N ASP A 20 -1.48 -3.99 10.64
CA ASP A 20 -2.73 -3.48 10.07
C ASP A 20 -3.31 -4.31 8.90
N GLU A 21 -2.83 -5.55 8.71
CA GLU A 21 -3.17 -6.39 7.57
C GLU A 21 -4.66 -6.70 7.49
N HIS A 22 -5.30 -6.89 8.64
CA HIS A 22 -6.75 -7.07 8.74
C HIS A 22 -7.51 -5.93 8.03
N THR A 23 -7.21 -4.69 8.42
CA THR A 23 -7.85 -3.49 7.84
C THR A 23 -7.42 -3.23 6.40
N HIS A 24 -6.22 -3.64 6.01
CA HIS A 24 -5.76 -3.54 4.63
C HIS A 24 -6.41 -4.57 3.71
N PHE A 25 -6.65 -5.79 4.20
CA PHE A 25 -7.37 -6.82 3.48
C PHE A 25 -8.83 -6.42 3.26
N GLN A 26 -9.50 -5.89 4.30
CA GLN A 26 -10.85 -5.32 4.18
C GLN A 26 -10.92 -4.23 3.10
N ARG A 27 -9.98 -3.28 3.10
CA ARG A 27 -9.90 -2.24 2.07
C ARG A 27 -9.62 -2.81 0.68
N SER A 28 -8.73 -3.80 0.57
CA SER A 28 -8.44 -4.49 -0.70
C SER A 28 -9.67 -5.19 -1.25
N PHE A 29 -10.47 -5.81 -0.37
CA PHE A 29 -11.72 -6.46 -0.74
C PHE A 29 -12.75 -5.45 -1.24
N GLN A 30 -12.89 -4.31 -0.55
CA GLN A 30 -13.75 -3.22 -1.01
C GLN A 30 -13.32 -2.71 -2.42
N VAL A 31 -12.02 -2.51 -2.64
CA VAL A 31 -11.48 -2.09 -3.94
C VAL A 31 -11.76 -3.16 -5.01
N SER A 32 -11.67 -4.44 -4.68
CA SER A 32 -11.98 -5.55 -5.59
C SER A 32 -13.45 -5.57 -6.04
N GLN A 33 -14.37 -4.97 -5.27
CA GLN A 33 -15.78 -4.78 -5.64
C GLN A 33 -16.02 -3.53 -6.51
N GLY A 34 -14.97 -2.79 -6.88
CA GLY A 34 -15.07 -1.55 -7.64
C GLY A 34 -15.37 -0.31 -6.78
N THR A 35 -15.41 -0.45 -5.46
CA THR A 35 -15.71 0.66 -4.55
C THR A 35 -14.47 1.50 -4.29
N ILE A 36 -14.40 2.65 -4.95
CA ILE A 36 -13.26 3.57 -4.87
C ILE A 36 -13.21 4.29 -3.51
N ARG A 37 -14.34 4.80 -3.03
CA ARG A 37 -14.43 5.62 -1.81
C ARG A 37 -15.10 4.86 -0.68
N GLY A 38 -14.60 5.05 0.54
CA GLY A 38 -15.24 4.52 1.74
C GLY A 38 -16.56 5.19 2.07
N VAL A 39 -17.24 4.63 3.08
CA VAL A 39 -18.49 5.13 3.63
C VAL A 39 -18.28 5.48 5.09
N LYS A 40 -18.86 6.60 5.50
CA LYS A 40 -19.02 6.96 6.91
C LYS A 40 -20.47 6.71 7.29
N GLN A 41 -20.69 5.85 8.29
CA GLN A 41 -22.00 5.54 8.84
C GLN A 41 -21.95 5.82 10.34
N ASP A 42 -22.76 6.79 10.79
CA ASP A 42 -22.72 7.33 12.14
C ASP A 42 -21.31 7.77 12.56
N ASN A 43 -20.76 7.17 13.62
CA ASN A 43 -19.41 7.43 14.12
C ASN A 43 -18.37 6.41 13.62
N GLN A 44 -18.74 5.54 12.67
CA GLN A 44 -17.88 4.52 12.11
C GLN A 44 -17.48 4.86 10.67
N VAL A 45 -16.24 4.48 10.30
CA VAL A 45 -15.72 4.67 8.95
C VAL A 45 -15.18 3.35 8.39
N GLY A 46 -15.55 3.06 7.15
CA GLY A 46 -15.12 1.84 6.48
C GLY A 46 -15.88 1.62 5.17
N GLY A 47 -16.53 0.47 5.05
CA GLY A 47 -17.23 0.12 3.83
C GLY A 47 -18.01 -1.17 3.92
N PHE A 48 -18.92 -1.37 2.96
CA PHE A 48 -19.68 -2.59 2.84
C PHE A 48 -18.84 -3.71 2.25
N LEU A 49 -18.84 -4.85 2.94
CA LEU A 49 -18.17 -6.08 2.55
C LEU A 49 -19.15 -7.25 2.71
N PRO A 50 -18.94 -8.39 2.04
CA PRO A 50 -19.76 -9.57 2.26
C PRO A 50 -19.74 -9.98 3.73
N LYS A 51 -20.90 -10.32 4.30
CA LYS A 51 -21.03 -10.77 5.69
C LYS A 51 -20.12 -11.95 6.00
N THR A 52 -19.98 -12.88 5.06
CA THR A 52 -19.10 -14.05 5.18
C THR A 52 -17.65 -13.64 5.40
N VAL A 53 -17.16 -12.66 4.66
CA VAL A 53 -15.80 -12.13 4.81
C VAL A 53 -15.62 -11.51 6.20
N ILE A 54 -16.60 -10.74 6.68
CA ILE A 54 -16.54 -10.14 8.02
C ILE A 54 -16.55 -11.22 9.11
N GLN A 55 -17.34 -12.28 8.94
CA GLN A 55 -17.38 -13.42 9.87
C GLN A 55 -16.06 -14.19 9.89
N ASP A 56 -15.48 -14.48 8.73
CA ASP A 56 -14.21 -15.19 8.62
C ASP A 56 -13.05 -14.37 9.22
N LEU A 57 -13.11 -13.04 9.06
CA LEU A 57 -12.18 -12.11 9.70
C LEU A 57 -12.32 -12.11 11.23
N ALA A 58 -13.54 -12.29 11.74
CA ALA A 58 -13.83 -12.36 13.16
C ALA A 58 -13.33 -13.67 13.82
N PHE A 59 -12.79 -14.64 13.07
CA PHE A 59 -12.07 -15.78 13.65
C PHE A 59 -10.75 -15.40 14.32
N PHE A 60 -10.25 -14.18 14.06
CA PHE A 60 -8.96 -13.71 14.60
C PHE A 60 -9.11 -12.51 15.57
N PRO A 61 -10.10 -12.48 16.48
CA PRO A 61 -10.39 -11.29 17.28
C PRO A 61 -9.29 -11.00 18.30
N HIS A 62 -8.53 -12.02 18.68
CA HIS A 62 -7.44 -11.94 19.65
C HIS A 62 -6.15 -11.34 19.06
N LEU A 63 -6.04 -11.21 17.73
CA LEU A 63 -4.86 -10.63 17.06
C LEU A 63 -4.92 -9.09 16.96
N ALA A 64 -6.13 -8.51 17.01
CA ALA A 64 -6.31 -7.06 16.91
C ALA A 64 -5.60 -6.35 18.09
N GLY A 65 -4.51 -5.66 17.78
CA GLY A 65 -3.72 -4.89 18.76
C GLY A 65 -2.79 -5.70 19.66
N LYS A 66 -2.78 -7.05 19.57
CA LYS A 66 -1.95 -7.93 20.43
C LYS A 66 -0.87 -8.65 19.61
N ARG A 67 0.22 -7.94 19.30
CA ARG A 67 1.35 -8.45 18.49
C ARG A 67 2.08 -9.67 19.07
N GLN A 68 1.88 -9.99 20.35
CA GLN A 68 2.55 -11.10 21.03
C GLN A 68 1.80 -12.43 20.89
N ILE A 69 0.56 -12.41 20.43
CA ILE A 69 -0.25 -13.62 20.28
C ILE A 69 -0.18 -14.06 18.82
N GLN A 70 0.18 -15.32 18.60
CA GLN A 70 0.22 -15.92 17.28
C GLN A 70 -0.86 -16.98 17.16
N THR A 71 -1.55 -17.00 16.02
CA THR A 71 -2.44 -18.08 15.61
C THR A 71 -1.66 -19.39 15.53
N SER A 72 -2.16 -20.43 16.17
CA SER A 72 -1.57 -21.77 16.07
C SER A 72 -1.85 -22.39 14.70
N TYR A 73 -1.02 -23.33 14.24
CA TYR A 73 -1.27 -24.06 12.99
C TYR A 73 -2.60 -24.83 13.02
N GLY A 74 -2.98 -25.37 14.19
CA GLY A 74 -4.26 -26.08 14.36
C GLY A 74 -5.46 -25.17 14.15
N GLU A 75 -5.43 -23.98 14.76
CA GLU A 75 -6.45 -22.94 14.61
C GLU A 75 -6.53 -22.43 13.16
N TRP A 76 -5.39 -22.17 12.53
CA TRP A 76 -5.35 -21.81 11.10
C TRP A 76 -6.04 -22.86 10.22
N ARG A 77 -5.70 -24.14 10.42
CA ARG A 77 -6.25 -25.25 9.64
C ARG A 77 -7.75 -25.44 9.88
N GLN A 78 -8.21 -25.21 11.11
CA GLN A 78 -9.61 -25.23 11.45
C GLN A 78 -10.35 -24.09 10.76
N ASN A 79 -9.87 -22.85 10.90
CA ASN A 79 -10.48 -21.67 10.28
C ASN A 79 -10.51 -21.79 8.74
N LEU A 80 -9.49 -22.38 8.13
CA LEU A 80 -9.46 -22.66 6.68
C LEU A 80 -10.60 -23.60 6.24
N ARG A 81 -10.95 -24.58 7.07
CA ARG A 81 -12.04 -25.53 6.79
C ARG A 81 -13.42 -24.93 7.05
N GLU A 82 -13.50 -24.03 8.02
CA GLU A 82 -14.74 -23.35 8.40
C GLU A 82 -15.05 -22.14 7.49
N SER A 83 -14.02 -21.57 6.85
CA SER A 83 -14.16 -20.44 5.93
C SER A 83 -14.98 -20.81 4.70
N ARG A 84 -15.97 -19.97 4.37
CA ARG A 84 -16.90 -20.23 3.28
C ARG A 84 -16.32 -19.84 1.92
N PRO A 85 -16.66 -20.57 0.83
CA PRO A 85 -16.22 -20.20 -0.51
C PRO A 85 -16.85 -18.88 -0.97
N LEU A 86 -16.09 -18.04 -1.65
CA LEU A 86 -16.51 -16.73 -2.15
C LEU A 86 -17.35 -16.85 -3.44
N THR A 87 -18.50 -17.50 -3.34
CA THR A 87 -19.47 -17.65 -4.44
C THR A 87 -20.45 -16.49 -4.50
N ALA A 88 -21.15 -16.33 -5.63
CA ALA A 88 -22.15 -15.27 -5.82
C ALA A 88 -23.21 -15.23 -4.70
N LEU A 89 -23.62 -16.40 -4.18
CA LEU A 89 -24.53 -16.52 -3.05
C LEU A 89 -23.97 -15.84 -1.79
N HIS A 90 -22.74 -16.20 -1.40
CA HIS A 90 -22.09 -15.67 -0.20
C HIS A 90 -21.64 -14.20 -0.33
N LEU A 91 -21.46 -13.72 -1.57
CA LEU A 91 -21.12 -12.32 -1.85
C LEU A 91 -22.33 -11.39 -1.88
N SER A 92 -23.56 -11.91 -1.92
CA SER A 92 -24.78 -11.10 -2.04
C SER A 92 -25.12 -10.32 -0.77
N GLU A 93 -24.96 -10.92 0.40
CA GLU A 93 -25.25 -10.28 1.67
C GLU A 93 -24.09 -9.38 2.12
N GLN A 94 -24.32 -8.07 2.18
CA GLN A 94 -23.33 -7.09 2.63
C GLN A 94 -23.55 -6.72 4.11
N ALA A 95 -22.46 -6.41 4.82
CA ALA A 95 -22.47 -5.76 6.12
C ALA A 95 -21.34 -4.72 6.20
N PHE A 96 -21.46 -3.81 7.17
CA PHE A 96 -20.50 -2.74 7.36
C PHE A 96 -19.23 -3.28 8.05
N GLY A 97 -18.09 -3.15 7.37
CA GLY A 97 -16.77 -3.40 7.93
C GLY A 97 -16.13 -2.09 8.41
N HIS A 98 -15.63 -2.07 9.65
CA HIS A 98 -14.98 -0.91 10.25
C HIS A 98 -13.45 -0.98 10.03
N PHE A 99 -12.89 -0.07 9.22
CA PHE A 99 -11.45 0.01 8.91
C PHE A 99 -10.99 1.47 8.69
N PRO A 100 -11.09 2.33 9.73
CA PRO A 100 -10.95 3.78 9.62
C PRO A 100 -9.52 4.24 9.24
N ASN A 101 -8.50 3.45 9.53
CA ASN A 101 -7.10 3.73 9.23
C ASN A 101 -6.76 3.53 7.74
N THR A 102 -7.40 2.58 7.04
CA THR A 102 -7.06 2.21 5.66
C THR A 102 -8.05 2.73 4.62
N VAL A 103 -9.27 3.05 5.04
CA VAL A 103 -10.33 3.57 4.17
C VAL A 103 -9.96 4.91 3.50
N LEU A 104 -9.08 5.69 4.14
CA LEU A 104 -8.58 6.97 3.62
C LEU A 104 -7.57 6.81 2.48
N TYR A 105 -6.99 5.62 2.31
CA TYR A 105 -6.00 5.38 1.26
C TYR A 105 -6.68 5.22 -0.10
N SER A 106 -5.98 5.65 -1.16
CA SER A 106 -6.47 5.44 -2.51
C SER A 106 -6.54 3.96 -2.87
N PRO A 107 -7.26 3.59 -3.96
CA PRO A 107 -7.26 2.21 -4.44
C PRO A 107 -5.90 1.73 -4.98
N VAL A 108 -5.01 2.65 -5.38
CA VAL A 108 -3.73 2.34 -6.06
C VAL A 108 -2.86 1.32 -5.29
N PRO A 109 -2.56 1.50 -4.00
CA PRO A 109 -1.74 0.55 -3.24
C PRO A 109 -2.39 -0.83 -3.06
N TYR A 110 -3.68 -0.97 -3.41
CA TYR A 110 -4.45 -2.20 -3.26
C TYR A 110 -4.70 -2.94 -4.57
N LEU A 111 -4.22 -2.41 -5.72
CA LEU A 111 -4.53 -3.01 -7.03
C LEU A 111 -4.06 -4.47 -7.15
N PRO A 112 -2.83 -4.86 -6.76
CA PRO A 112 -2.41 -6.27 -6.80
C PRO A 112 -3.19 -7.17 -5.85
N GLN A 113 -3.50 -6.68 -4.65
CA GLN A 113 -4.30 -7.39 -3.64
C GLN A 113 -5.72 -7.60 -4.18
N ALA A 114 -6.36 -6.56 -4.72
CA ALA A 114 -7.70 -6.60 -5.28
C ALA A 114 -7.79 -7.55 -6.48
N LEU A 115 -6.74 -7.61 -7.31
CA LEU A 115 -6.63 -8.61 -8.37
C LEU A 115 -6.61 -10.03 -7.78
N GLY A 116 -5.85 -10.26 -6.71
CA GLY A 116 -5.79 -11.55 -6.02
C GLY A 116 -7.15 -11.97 -5.47
N ILE A 117 -7.89 -11.04 -4.86
CA ILE A 117 -9.24 -11.27 -4.39
C ILE A 117 -10.20 -11.60 -5.54
N ASN A 118 -10.11 -10.89 -6.66
CA ASN A 118 -10.98 -11.16 -7.81
C ASN A 118 -10.70 -12.51 -8.48
N LEU A 119 -9.43 -12.92 -8.56
CA LEU A 119 -9.07 -14.28 -8.98
C LEU A 119 -9.61 -15.32 -8.01
N ALA A 120 -9.51 -15.08 -6.69
CA ALA A 120 -10.03 -15.98 -5.68
C ALA A 120 -11.56 -16.14 -5.78
N LYS A 121 -12.31 -15.05 -5.99
CA LYS A 121 -13.76 -15.10 -6.27
C LYS A 121 -14.07 -15.92 -7.53
N GLY A 122 -13.31 -15.72 -8.61
CA GLY A 122 -13.50 -16.46 -9.87
C GLY A 122 -13.23 -17.96 -9.74
N LEU A 123 -12.34 -18.34 -8.83
CA LEU A 123 -12.01 -19.73 -8.50
C LEU A 123 -12.87 -20.31 -7.36
N ALA A 124 -13.85 -19.55 -6.85
CA ALA A 124 -14.68 -19.90 -5.70
C ALA A 124 -13.88 -20.31 -4.44
N LEU A 125 -12.69 -19.74 -4.26
CA LEU A 125 -11.85 -19.93 -3.08
C LEU A 125 -12.47 -19.27 -1.84
N ASN A 126 -12.05 -19.67 -0.64
CA ASN A 126 -12.51 -19.07 0.61
C ASN A 126 -11.76 -17.77 0.97
N THR A 127 -12.19 -17.09 2.03
CA THR A 127 -11.61 -15.81 2.48
C THR A 127 -10.10 -15.90 2.80
N LEU A 128 -9.66 -16.99 3.44
CA LEU A 128 -8.25 -17.17 3.79
C LEU A 128 -7.40 -17.48 2.56
N GLU A 129 -7.89 -18.31 1.64
CA GLU A 129 -7.23 -18.57 0.36
C GLU A 129 -7.13 -17.28 -0.47
N ALA A 130 -8.17 -16.44 -0.46
CA ALA A 130 -8.13 -15.12 -1.06
C ALA A 130 -7.06 -14.22 -0.44
N LEU A 131 -6.87 -14.26 0.88
CA LEU A 131 -5.78 -13.56 1.57
C LEU A 131 -4.42 -14.02 1.05
N TYR A 132 -4.14 -15.33 1.01
CA TYR A 132 -2.85 -15.85 0.55
C TYR A 132 -2.60 -15.56 -0.93
N LEU A 133 -3.62 -15.66 -1.79
CA LEU A 133 -3.50 -15.31 -3.21
C LEU A 133 -3.22 -13.80 -3.38
N SER A 134 -3.83 -12.95 -2.55
CA SER A 134 -3.58 -11.52 -2.52
C SER A 134 -2.16 -11.18 -2.08
N ARG A 135 -1.65 -11.86 -1.02
CA ARG A 135 -0.25 -11.75 -0.59
C ARG A 135 0.70 -12.14 -1.73
N PHE A 136 0.41 -13.24 -2.42
CA PHE A 136 1.24 -13.74 -3.51
C PHE A 136 1.33 -12.75 -4.69
N LEU A 137 0.19 -12.23 -5.16
CA LEU A 137 0.21 -11.24 -6.24
C LEU A 137 0.83 -9.91 -5.83
N THR A 138 0.70 -9.52 -4.56
CA THR A 138 1.37 -8.34 -4.01
C THR A 138 2.88 -8.52 -4.02
N LEU A 139 3.37 -9.69 -3.60
CA LEU A 139 4.77 -10.05 -3.66
C LEU A 139 5.28 -10.06 -5.12
N LEU A 140 4.51 -10.65 -6.04
CA LEU A 140 4.88 -10.71 -7.45
C LEU A 140 4.98 -9.31 -8.08
N ALA A 141 3.98 -8.46 -7.86
CA ALA A 141 3.98 -7.08 -8.34
C ALA A 141 5.15 -6.28 -7.75
N SER A 142 5.41 -6.45 -6.46
CA SER A 142 6.51 -5.81 -5.76
C SER A 142 7.87 -6.26 -6.30
N VAL A 143 8.08 -7.56 -6.49
CA VAL A 143 9.31 -8.12 -7.06
C VAL A 143 9.51 -7.64 -8.50
N ALA A 144 8.46 -7.53 -9.30
CA ALA A 144 8.54 -7.00 -10.67
C ALA A 144 9.00 -5.53 -10.69
N LEU A 145 8.43 -4.69 -9.82
CA LEU A 145 8.84 -3.30 -9.64
C LEU A 145 10.29 -3.21 -9.14
N LEU A 146 10.66 -4.01 -8.15
CA LEU A 146 12.04 -4.06 -7.66
C LEU A 146 12.99 -4.45 -8.79
N ALA A 147 12.69 -5.50 -9.57
CA ALA A 147 13.49 -5.90 -10.72
C ALA A 147 13.66 -4.77 -11.75
N ALA A 148 12.61 -3.98 -11.99
CA ALA A 148 12.70 -2.77 -12.81
C ALA A 148 13.64 -1.71 -12.20
N SER A 149 13.61 -1.49 -10.87
CA SER A 149 14.55 -0.57 -10.22
C SER A 149 16.01 -1.02 -10.37
N PHE A 150 16.27 -2.34 -10.28
CA PHE A 150 17.60 -2.91 -10.50
C PHE A 150 18.09 -2.74 -11.93
N SER A 151 17.22 -2.97 -12.93
CA SER A 151 17.60 -2.82 -14.33
C SER A 151 17.87 -1.36 -14.71
N LEU A 152 17.11 -0.42 -14.14
CA LEU A 152 17.36 1.01 -14.28
C LEU A 152 18.73 1.41 -13.71
N CYS A 153 19.15 0.78 -12.61
CA CYS A 153 20.42 1.07 -11.94
C CYS A 153 21.59 0.19 -12.38
N ALA A 154 21.49 -0.50 -13.53
CA ALA A 154 22.52 -1.42 -14.03
C ALA A 154 23.91 -0.79 -14.20
N PHE A 155 23.98 0.53 -14.41
CA PHE A 155 25.22 1.28 -14.58
C PHE A 155 26.04 1.46 -13.29
N SER A 156 25.48 1.23 -12.10
CA SER A 156 26.16 1.45 -10.82
C SER A 156 25.97 0.28 -9.86
N VAL A 157 27.06 -0.44 -9.59
CA VAL A 157 27.09 -1.55 -8.62
C VAL A 157 26.71 -1.06 -7.22
N ARG A 158 27.21 0.11 -6.79
CA ARG A 158 26.91 0.68 -5.46
C ARG A 158 25.41 0.93 -5.29
N LEU A 159 24.75 1.47 -6.31
CA LEU A 159 23.33 1.74 -6.26
C LEU A 159 22.50 0.44 -6.24
N ARG A 160 22.90 -0.57 -7.00
CA ARG A 160 22.29 -1.91 -6.92
C ARG A 160 22.43 -2.53 -5.54
N LEU A 161 23.59 -2.38 -4.88
CA LEU A 161 23.78 -2.84 -3.51
C LEU A 161 22.87 -2.09 -2.53
N THR A 162 22.74 -0.77 -2.66
CA THR A 162 21.80 0.01 -1.84
C THR A 162 20.35 -0.44 -2.03
N LEU A 163 19.89 -0.58 -3.28
CA LEU A 163 18.54 -1.06 -3.58
C LEU A 163 18.31 -2.48 -3.06
N PHE A 164 19.32 -3.34 -3.16
CA PHE A 164 19.29 -4.68 -2.61
C PHE A 164 19.14 -4.68 -1.10
N LEU A 165 19.98 -3.95 -0.37
CA LEU A 165 19.89 -3.86 1.08
C LEU A 165 18.51 -3.37 1.53
N LEU A 166 17.97 -2.34 0.88
CA LEU A 166 16.64 -1.81 1.19
C LEU A 166 15.52 -2.83 0.89
N ALA A 167 15.59 -3.51 -0.25
CA ALA A 167 14.61 -4.52 -0.65
C ALA A 167 14.69 -5.80 0.17
N THR A 168 15.84 -6.09 0.79
CA THR A 168 16.07 -7.32 1.58
C THR A 168 16.06 -7.08 3.08
N MET A 169 15.78 -5.86 3.55
CA MET A 169 15.57 -5.64 4.98
C MET A 169 14.43 -6.54 5.48
N PRO A 170 14.53 -7.14 6.68
CA PRO A 170 13.52 -8.05 7.20
C PRO A 170 12.10 -7.46 7.15
N MET A 171 11.97 -6.19 7.56
CA MET A 171 10.68 -5.48 7.53
C MET A 171 10.15 -5.26 6.11
N SER A 172 11.03 -4.94 5.15
CA SER A 172 10.64 -4.78 3.74
C SER A 172 10.07 -6.09 3.20
N ILE A 173 10.80 -7.20 3.32
CA ILE A 173 10.34 -8.49 2.80
C ILE A 173 9.03 -8.91 3.46
N PHE A 174 8.92 -8.73 4.78
CA PHE A 174 7.70 -9.03 5.53
C PHE A 174 6.48 -8.27 5.01
N LEU A 175 6.63 -6.98 4.71
CA LEU A 175 5.57 -6.16 4.13
C LEU A 175 5.28 -6.51 2.67
N LEU A 176 6.29 -6.79 1.85
CA LEU A 176 6.12 -7.16 0.44
C LEU A 176 5.35 -8.49 0.27
N ALA A 177 5.43 -9.38 1.25
CA ALA A 177 4.72 -10.66 1.30
C ALA A 177 3.38 -10.60 2.05
N SER A 178 2.73 -9.43 2.11
CA SER A 178 1.49 -9.19 2.86
C SER A 178 0.42 -8.51 2.00
N THR A 179 -0.77 -8.27 2.56
CA THR A 179 -1.77 -7.39 1.93
C THR A 179 -1.65 -5.92 2.33
N SER A 180 -0.54 -5.51 2.94
CA SER A 180 -0.30 -4.12 3.33
C SER A 180 -0.17 -3.19 2.11
N ALA A 181 -0.65 -1.95 2.27
CA ALA A 181 -0.42 -0.87 1.30
C ALA A 181 1.07 -0.50 1.14
N ASP A 182 1.90 -0.86 2.13
CA ASP A 182 3.32 -0.52 2.14
C ASP A 182 4.11 -1.29 1.10
N ALA A 183 3.66 -2.48 0.70
CA ALA A 183 4.33 -3.30 -0.32
C ALA A 183 4.53 -2.54 -1.64
N LEU A 184 3.45 -1.98 -2.19
CA LEU A 184 3.53 -1.15 -3.40
C LEU A 184 4.23 0.18 -3.13
N THR A 185 4.00 0.79 -1.97
CA THR A 185 4.62 2.09 -1.63
C THR A 185 6.14 1.99 -1.63
N ILE A 186 6.72 0.97 -0.97
CA ILE A 186 8.16 0.72 -0.94
C ILE A 186 8.68 0.43 -2.35
N SER A 187 8.00 -0.46 -3.08
CA SER A 187 8.43 -0.86 -4.43
C SER A 187 8.42 0.32 -5.42
N LEU A 188 7.37 1.14 -5.39
CA LEU A 188 7.27 2.35 -6.21
C LEU A 188 8.26 3.43 -5.80
N ALA A 189 8.53 3.59 -4.49
CA ALA A 189 9.53 4.54 -4.01
C ALA A 189 10.93 4.19 -4.55
N LEU A 190 11.30 2.91 -4.54
CA LEU A 190 12.59 2.45 -5.06
C LEU A 190 12.69 2.60 -6.58
N VAL A 191 11.64 2.28 -7.34
CA VAL A 191 11.59 2.52 -8.79
C VAL A 191 11.68 4.01 -9.11
N THR A 192 10.94 4.85 -8.37
CA THR A 192 10.94 6.30 -8.57
C THR A 192 12.32 6.90 -8.29
N ALA A 193 12.97 6.50 -7.19
CA ALA A 193 14.33 6.90 -6.88
C ALA A 193 15.32 6.45 -7.96
N ALA A 194 15.20 5.21 -8.46
CA ALA A 194 16.02 4.70 -9.56
C ALA A 194 15.83 5.52 -10.85
N LEU A 195 14.60 5.93 -11.18
CA LEU A 195 14.31 6.80 -12.33
C LEU A 195 14.93 8.19 -12.16
N CYS A 196 14.80 8.80 -10.98
CA CYS A 196 15.41 10.09 -10.68
C CYS A 196 16.93 10.05 -10.92
N ILE A 197 17.61 9.02 -10.43
CA ILE A 197 19.06 8.87 -10.61
C ILE A 197 19.41 8.52 -12.07
N ARG A 198 18.67 7.63 -12.72
CA ARG A 198 18.95 7.25 -14.12
C ARG A 198 18.88 8.44 -15.07
N LEU A 199 17.95 9.37 -14.80
CA LEU A 199 17.79 10.60 -15.57
C LEU A 199 18.95 11.60 -15.40
N THR A 200 19.67 11.60 -14.27
CA THR A 200 20.88 12.44 -14.12
C THR A 200 22.04 11.93 -14.97
N GLN A 201 22.12 10.60 -15.16
CA GLN A 201 23.14 9.98 -15.99
C GLN A 201 22.84 10.12 -17.48
N GLN A 202 21.58 9.92 -17.87
CA GLN A 202 21.15 10.06 -19.25
C GLN A 202 19.70 10.52 -19.30
N TRP A 203 19.52 11.75 -19.78
CA TRP A 203 18.19 12.26 -20.02
C TRP A 203 17.49 11.49 -21.15
N SER A 204 16.26 11.04 -20.90
CA SER A 204 15.40 10.42 -21.90
C SER A 204 13.96 10.81 -21.63
N ALA A 205 13.25 11.28 -22.66
CA ALA A 205 11.84 11.63 -22.54
C ALA A 205 10.99 10.43 -22.08
N ARG A 206 11.33 9.21 -22.52
CA ARG A 206 10.66 7.98 -22.10
C ARG A 206 10.84 7.73 -20.59
N LEU A 207 12.06 7.90 -20.08
CA LEU A 207 12.33 7.75 -18.65
C LEU A 207 11.65 8.84 -17.82
N PHE A 208 11.59 10.06 -18.35
CA PHE A 208 10.88 11.15 -17.71
C PHE A 208 9.37 10.89 -17.64
N ILE A 209 8.75 10.35 -18.69
CA ILE A 209 7.35 9.92 -18.65
C ILE A 209 7.14 8.84 -17.58
N TRP A 210 8.03 7.84 -17.50
CA TRP A 210 7.95 6.84 -16.43
C TRP A 210 8.08 7.43 -15.03
N LEU A 211 8.91 8.47 -14.86
CA LEU A 211 9.01 9.21 -13.60
C LEU A 211 7.70 9.93 -13.27
N LEU A 212 7.05 10.55 -14.25
CA LEU A 212 5.74 11.19 -14.04
C LEU A 212 4.69 10.15 -13.65
N VAL A 213 4.63 9.01 -14.34
CA VAL A 213 3.69 7.92 -14.02
C VAL A 213 3.95 7.39 -12.61
N SER A 214 5.21 7.13 -12.24
CA SER A 214 5.55 6.64 -10.90
C SER A 214 5.27 7.68 -9.81
N ALA A 215 5.41 8.97 -10.11
CA ALA A 215 5.04 10.07 -9.21
C ALA A 215 3.53 10.12 -8.93
N VAL A 216 2.68 9.94 -9.95
CA VAL A 216 1.21 9.81 -9.74
C VAL A 216 0.92 8.62 -8.83
N LEU A 217 1.44 7.45 -9.17
CA LEU A 217 1.13 6.23 -8.42
C LEU A 217 1.61 6.32 -6.97
N LEU A 218 2.83 6.80 -6.74
CA LEU A 218 3.40 6.91 -5.39
C LEU A 218 2.69 7.97 -4.54
N SER A 219 2.32 9.11 -5.13
CA SER A 219 1.56 10.15 -4.42
C SER A 219 0.16 9.69 -4.02
N LEU A 220 -0.46 8.83 -4.84
CA LEU A 220 -1.73 8.18 -4.52
C LEU A 220 -1.59 7.05 -3.48
N CYS A 221 -0.42 6.42 -3.34
CA CYS A 221 -0.17 5.45 -2.27
C CYS A 221 -0.13 6.13 -0.91
N LYS A 222 0.77 7.11 -0.72
CA LYS A 222 0.91 7.85 0.54
C LYS A 222 1.47 9.24 0.27
N ILE A 223 0.75 10.27 0.71
CA ILE A 223 1.13 11.69 0.49
C ILE A 223 2.54 12.03 1.00
N CYS A 224 2.98 11.42 2.11
CA CYS A 224 4.31 11.66 2.68
C CYS A 224 5.48 11.30 1.74
N TYR A 225 5.23 10.48 0.72
CA TYR A 225 6.25 10.05 -0.25
C TYR A 225 6.39 10.99 -1.45
N LEU A 226 5.68 12.13 -1.48
CA LEU A 226 5.79 13.13 -2.56
C LEU A 226 7.22 13.66 -2.75
N LEU A 227 8.06 13.62 -1.71
CA LEU A 227 9.45 14.09 -1.79
C LEU A 227 10.33 13.22 -2.68
N VAL A 228 10.00 11.93 -2.83
CA VAL A 228 10.78 10.98 -3.64
C VAL A 228 10.80 11.36 -5.13
N PRO A 229 9.67 11.59 -5.80
CA PRO A 229 9.69 12.04 -7.19
C PRO A 229 10.27 13.46 -7.34
N LEU A 230 10.09 14.34 -6.35
CA LEU A 230 10.67 15.69 -6.37
C LEU A 230 12.21 15.68 -6.30
N ALA A 231 12.81 14.61 -5.78
CA ALA A 231 14.27 14.40 -5.88
C ALA A 231 14.76 14.28 -7.34
N GLY A 232 13.87 14.16 -8.32
CA GLY A 232 14.18 14.21 -9.75
C GLY A 232 14.37 15.62 -10.33
N LEU A 233 14.03 16.69 -9.59
CA LEU A 233 14.18 18.08 -10.05
C LEU A 233 15.61 18.45 -10.50
N PRO A 234 16.69 18.02 -9.81
CA PRO A 234 18.06 18.23 -10.29
C PRO A 234 18.30 17.60 -11.66
N ALA A 235 17.75 16.41 -11.93
CA ALA A 235 17.88 15.73 -13.22
C ALA A 235 17.21 16.53 -14.34
N VAL A 236 16.04 17.13 -14.05
CA VAL A 236 15.33 18.03 -14.99
C VAL A 236 16.18 19.28 -15.29
N TRP A 237 16.85 19.83 -14.28
CA TRP A 237 17.67 21.03 -14.48
C TRP A 237 18.96 20.74 -15.25
N GLN A 238 19.53 19.55 -15.09
CA GLN A 238 20.70 19.07 -15.83
C GLN A 238 20.37 18.58 -17.25
N ALA A 239 19.08 18.42 -17.59
CA ALA A 239 18.66 17.94 -18.90
C ALA A 239 19.18 18.82 -20.06
N PRO A 240 19.49 18.24 -21.24
CA PRO A 240 19.90 18.97 -22.44
C PRO A 240 18.69 19.61 -23.15
N LEU A 241 17.88 20.37 -22.40
CA LEU A 241 16.65 21.02 -22.87
C LEU A 241 16.81 22.56 -22.87
N ARG A 242 16.02 23.26 -23.69
CA ARG A 242 15.91 24.72 -23.62
C ARG A 242 15.33 25.15 -22.27
N ARG A 243 15.71 26.34 -21.77
CA ARG A 243 15.30 26.86 -20.44
C ARG A 243 13.78 26.78 -20.20
N HIS A 244 12.96 27.21 -21.16
CA HIS A 244 11.50 27.13 -21.03
C HIS A 244 10.99 25.68 -20.88
N ARG A 245 11.59 24.71 -21.60
CA ARG A 245 11.22 23.29 -21.48
C ARG A 245 11.62 22.69 -20.14
N LYS A 246 12.74 23.13 -19.55
CA LYS A 246 13.15 22.73 -18.18
C LYS A 246 12.13 23.19 -17.15
N VAL A 247 11.68 24.44 -17.24
CA VAL A 247 10.65 24.99 -16.34
C VAL A 247 9.34 24.24 -16.49
N VAL A 248 8.89 23.97 -17.73
CA VAL A 248 7.67 23.18 -17.98
C VAL A 248 7.80 21.76 -17.44
N ALA A 249 8.94 21.08 -17.65
CA ALA A 249 9.16 19.73 -17.12
C ALA A 249 9.20 19.71 -15.57
N ALA A 250 9.85 20.69 -14.94
CA ALA A 250 9.88 20.81 -13.48
C ALA A 250 8.48 21.08 -12.91
N ALA A 251 7.73 22.01 -13.52
CA ALA A 251 6.36 22.29 -13.15
C ALA A 251 5.46 21.08 -13.33
N ALA A 252 5.62 20.32 -14.43
CA ALA A 252 4.89 19.07 -14.66
C ALA A 252 5.20 18.03 -13.57
N LEU A 253 6.47 17.83 -13.20
CA LEU A 253 6.85 16.90 -12.14
C LEU A 253 6.24 17.28 -10.79
N VAL A 254 6.28 18.57 -10.42
CA VAL A 254 5.66 19.08 -9.19
C VAL A 254 4.14 18.89 -9.23
N ALA A 255 3.49 19.30 -10.32
CA ALA A 255 2.05 19.20 -10.47
C ALA A 255 1.58 17.73 -10.37
N VAL A 256 2.29 16.82 -11.03
CA VAL A 256 1.95 15.39 -11.06
C VAL A 256 2.22 14.71 -9.70
N ALA A 257 3.19 15.18 -8.92
CA ALA A 257 3.44 14.66 -7.57
C ALA A 257 2.43 15.19 -6.53
N VAL A 258 1.89 16.40 -6.72
CA VAL A 258 1.08 17.09 -5.70
C VAL A 258 -0.42 17.00 -6.00
N LEU A 259 -0.85 17.29 -7.23
CA LEU A 259 -2.27 17.39 -7.57
C LEU A 259 -3.06 16.09 -7.34
N PRO A 260 -2.58 14.89 -7.69
CA PRO A 260 -3.31 13.65 -7.42
C PRO A 260 -3.50 13.40 -5.92
N ALA A 261 -2.48 13.69 -5.11
CA ALA A 261 -2.56 13.54 -3.65
C ALA A 261 -3.54 14.54 -3.03
N LEU A 262 -3.52 15.81 -3.47
CA LEU A 262 -4.48 16.82 -3.02
C LEU A 262 -5.90 16.49 -3.45
N ALA A 263 -6.11 16.06 -4.69
CA ALA A 263 -7.41 15.63 -5.19
C ALA A 263 -7.95 14.45 -4.36
N TRP A 264 -7.12 13.44 -4.09
CA TRP A 264 -7.53 12.31 -3.27
C TRP A 264 -7.82 12.70 -1.81
N ASN A 265 -6.99 13.58 -1.23
CA ASN A 265 -7.20 14.06 0.13
C ASN A 265 -8.52 14.84 0.22
N ALA A 266 -8.79 15.76 -0.72
CA ALA A 266 -10.05 16.50 -0.80
C ALA A 266 -11.27 15.56 -0.82
N LEU A 267 -11.22 14.48 -1.59
CA LEU A 267 -12.29 13.48 -1.68
C LEU A 267 -12.50 12.67 -0.39
N THR A 268 -11.46 12.50 0.42
CA THR A 268 -11.49 11.65 1.63
C THR A 268 -11.56 12.43 2.94
N THR A 269 -11.38 13.76 2.93
CA THR A 269 -11.47 14.61 4.13
C THR A 269 -12.75 14.41 4.95
N THR A 270 -13.89 14.18 4.30
CA THR A 270 -15.18 13.96 4.98
C THR A 270 -15.26 12.61 5.70
N LEU A 271 -14.40 11.66 5.32
CA LEU A 271 -14.29 10.34 5.94
C LEU A 271 -13.36 10.36 7.15
N PHE A 272 -12.60 11.45 7.36
CA PHE A 272 -11.73 11.57 8.52
C PHE A 272 -12.58 11.62 9.79
N VAL A 273 -12.43 10.59 10.62
CA VAL A 273 -12.91 10.58 12.00
C VAL A 273 -11.66 10.57 12.86
N PRO A 274 -11.44 11.61 13.70
CA PRO A 274 -10.34 11.61 14.65
C PRO A 274 -10.41 10.32 15.46
N SER A 275 -9.28 9.62 15.58
CA SER A 275 -9.18 8.49 16.52
C SER A 275 -9.60 9.01 17.89
N LEU A 276 -10.79 8.60 18.36
CA LEU A 276 -11.19 8.72 19.74
C LEU A 276 -10.32 7.76 20.54
N LEU A 277 -9.04 8.09 20.68
CA LEU A 277 -8.34 7.70 21.90
C LEU A 277 -9.19 8.31 23.02
N ASP A 278 -9.47 7.56 24.08
CA ASP A 278 -10.13 8.06 25.29
C ASP A 278 -9.41 9.27 25.94
N TYR A 279 -8.32 9.72 25.34
CA TYR A 279 -7.64 10.98 25.61
C TYR A 279 -8.10 12.06 24.64
N ARG A 280 -8.70 13.13 25.19
CA ARG A 280 -8.83 14.42 24.49
C ARG A 280 -7.44 14.99 24.24
N VAL A 281 -6.82 14.61 23.13
CA VAL A 281 -5.58 15.23 22.66
C VAL A 281 -5.96 16.59 22.08
N ASP A 282 -5.70 17.66 22.84
CA ASP A 282 -5.86 19.03 22.38
C ASP A 282 -4.52 19.50 21.77
N PRO A 283 -4.44 19.65 20.42
CA PRO A 283 -3.20 20.04 19.74
C PRO A 283 -2.67 21.40 20.23
N ARG A 284 -3.56 22.30 20.66
CA ARG A 284 -3.18 23.63 21.16
C ARG A 284 -2.50 23.53 22.52
N ARG A 285 -3.02 22.68 23.42
CA ARG A 285 -2.38 22.41 24.72
C ARG A 285 -1.05 21.71 24.57
N GLN A 286 -0.94 20.77 23.62
CA GLN A 286 0.32 20.09 23.35
C GLN A 286 1.39 21.07 22.82
N LEU A 287 1.00 21.96 21.89
CA LEU A 287 1.89 23.01 21.39
C LEU A 287 2.29 23.98 22.51
N HIS A 288 1.33 24.42 23.33
CA HIS A 288 1.61 25.29 24.48
C HIS A 288 2.60 24.64 25.44
N TYR A 289 2.42 23.37 25.80
CA TYR A 289 3.33 22.64 26.69
C TYR A 289 4.76 22.58 26.13
N VAL A 290 4.93 22.33 24.83
CA VAL A 290 6.24 22.30 24.18
C VAL A 290 6.91 23.69 24.17
N LEU A 291 6.11 24.75 24.03
CA LEU A 291 6.62 26.13 24.02
C LEU A 291 6.89 26.67 25.43
N SER A 292 6.15 26.23 26.44
CA SER A 292 6.26 26.71 27.82
C SER A 292 7.30 25.97 28.66
N ASN A 293 7.73 24.77 28.26
CA ASN A 293 8.73 23.96 28.95
C ASN A 293 10.07 23.89 28.19
N ARG A 294 10.49 25.01 27.59
CA ARG A 294 11.84 25.19 27.08
C ARG A 294 12.71 25.95 28.06
#